data_AF-A0A2S9YPY4-F1
#
_entry.id   AF-A0A2S9YPY4-F1
#
_cell.length_a   1.000
_cell.length_b   1.000
_cell.length_c   1.000
_cell.angle_alpha   90.00
_cell.angle_beta   90.00
_cell.angle_gamma   90.00
#
_symmetry.space_group_name_H-M   'P 1'
#
loop_
_entity.id
_entity.type
_entity.pdbx_description
1 polymer ?
#
loop_
_entity_poly.entity_id
_entity_poly.type
_entity_poly.pdbx_seq_one_letter_code
_entity_poly.pdbx_strand_id
1 'polypeptide(L)'
;MIVGSQATPLRAQPAERPGLIWDQVDGINLAKLASMPPQREWREFLDHLRPSVRPLVLWIRGRIWIGSAGRTELAAAIGTSRVALLVGDDIGRGLATALRWLGADVDAYTISDLDRLEAKLDLDAGMLGGMLQRVF
;
A
#
# COMPACT_ATOMS: atom_id res chain seq x y z
N MET A 1 12.70 36.03 37.60
CA MET A 1 12.89 35.95 36.15
C MET A 1 12.92 34.47 35.79
N ILE A 2 11.79 33.90 35.37
CA ILE A 2 11.71 32.48 34.98
C ILE A 2 11.38 32.48 33.49
N VAL A 3 12.36 32.10 32.68
CA VAL A 3 12.23 31.92 31.24
C VAL A 3 11.49 30.60 31.04
N GLY A 4 10.19 30.66 30.78
CA GLY A 4 9.41 29.52 30.36
C GLY A 4 9.76 29.16 28.92
N SER A 5 10.60 28.16 28.74
CA SER A 5 10.84 27.51 27.45
C SER A 5 9.51 26.96 26.93
N GLN A 6 8.88 27.67 25.99
CA GLN A 6 7.76 27.10 25.25
C GLN A 6 8.32 26.05 24.29
N ALA A 7 8.20 24.79 24.68
CA ALA A 7 8.36 23.67 23.77
C ALA A 7 7.33 23.85 22.64
N THR A 8 7.84 24.02 21.42
CA THR A 8 7.04 23.95 20.19
C THR A 8 6.15 22.71 20.28
N PRO A 9 4.82 22.81 20.11
CA PRO A 9 3.99 21.62 20.07
C PRO A 9 4.47 20.80 18.88
N LEU A 10 5.04 19.63 19.17
CA LEU A 10 5.29 18.59 18.19
C LEU A 10 3.96 18.42 17.47
N ARG A 11 3.90 18.73 16.16
CA ARG A 11 2.71 18.46 15.35
C ARG A 11 2.30 17.04 15.68
N ALA A 12 1.14 16.88 16.32
CA ALA A 12 0.55 15.58 16.52
C ALA A 12 0.43 14.99 15.11
N GLN A 13 1.27 14.01 14.80
CA GLN A 13 1.07 13.19 13.61
C GLN A 13 -0.37 12.71 13.73
N PRO A 14 -1.22 12.93 12.71
CA PRO A 14 -2.59 12.43 12.77
C PRO A 14 -2.47 10.95 13.11
N ALA A 15 -3.14 10.52 14.18
CA ALA A 15 -3.07 9.14 14.66
C ALA A 15 -3.21 8.23 13.44
N GLU A 16 -2.19 7.41 13.16
CA GLU A 16 -2.21 6.50 12.01
C GLU A 16 -3.56 5.80 12.03
N ARG A 17 -4.41 6.07 11.04
CA ARG A 17 -5.74 5.47 11.00
C ARG A 17 -5.52 3.95 11.03
N PRO A 18 -5.99 3.24 12.06
CA PRO A 18 -5.85 1.80 12.08
C PRO A 18 -6.69 1.23 10.95
N GLY A 19 -6.08 0.47 10.04
CA GLY A 19 -6.78 -0.21 8.96
C GLY A 19 -6.19 0.01 7.57
N LEU A 20 -7.09 0.11 6.60
CA LEU A 20 -6.81 0.31 5.19
C LEU A 20 -7.02 1.78 4.83
N ILE A 21 -6.00 2.39 4.22
CA ILE A 21 -6.11 3.71 3.60
C ILE A 21 -5.92 3.50 2.12
N TRP A 22 -6.82 4.02 1.31
CA TRP A 22 -6.72 4.01 -0.14
C TRP A 22 -6.91 5.42 -0.67
N ASP A 23 -6.11 5.76 -1.67
CA ASP A 23 -6.20 7.01 -2.42
C ASP A 23 -5.85 6.73 -3.88
N GLN A 24 -6.29 7.64 -4.76
CA GLN A 24 -5.99 7.57 -6.18
C GLN A 24 -5.33 8.86 -6.61
N VAL A 25 -4.02 8.81 -6.87
CA VAL A 25 -3.21 9.98 -7.19
C VAL A 25 -2.65 9.82 -8.59
N ASP A 26 -2.86 10.81 -9.45
CA ASP A 26 -2.31 10.89 -10.81
C ASP A 26 -2.47 9.61 -11.64
N GLY A 27 -3.62 8.94 -11.51
CA GLY A 27 -3.93 7.73 -12.28
C GLY A 27 -3.40 6.42 -11.67
N ILE A 28 -2.87 6.44 -10.45
CA ILE A 28 -2.36 5.28 -9.71
C ILE A 28 -3.26 5.02 -8.51
N ASN A 29 -3.52 3.75 -8.22
CA ASN A 29 -4.12 3.36 -6.95
C ASN A 29 -3.01 3.21 -5.90
N LEU A 30 -3.13 3.91 -4.78
CA LEU A 30 -2.25 3.74 -3.64
C LEU A 30 -3.07 3.20 -2.47
N ALA A 31 -2.66 2.07 -1.91
CA ALA A 31 -3.29 1.49 -0.73
C ALA A 31 -2.24 1.21 0.34
N LYS A 32 -2.48 1.65 1.58
CA LYS A 32 -1.70 1.28 2.76
C LYS A 32 -2.53 0.39 3.66
N LEU A 33 -1.98 -0.78 3.97
CA LEU A 33 -2.53 -1.74 4.92
C LEU A 33 -1.61 -1.73 6.15
N ALA A 34 -2.12 -1.25 7.29
CA ALA A 34 -1.38 -1.28 8.57
C ALA A 34 -1.88 -2.38 9.53
N SER A 35 -3.11 -2.83 9.32
CA SER A 35 -3.72 -3.99 9.97
C SER A 35 -4.75 -4.60 9.01
N MET A 36 -5.25 -5.82 9.30
CA MET A 36 -6.38 -6.33 8.53
C MET A 36 -7.61 -5.45 8.75
N PRO A 37 -8.19 -4.86 7.70
CA PRO A 37 -9.37 -4.01 7.83
C PRO A 37 -10.61 -4.86 8.14
N PRO A 38 -11.64 -4.25 8.74
CA PRO A 38 -12.96 -4.87 8.85
C PRO A 38 -13.47 -5.38 7.50
N GLN A 39 -14.28 -6.44 7.52
CA GLN A 39 -14.73 -7.11 6.29
C GLN A 39 -15.46 -6.16 5.31
N ARG A 40 -16.17 -5.15 5.83
CA ARG A 40 -16.85 -4.15 5.00
C ARG A 40 -15.84 -3.29 4.21
N GLU A 41 -14.87 -2.71 4.90
CA GLU A 41 -13.81 -1.90 4.28
C GLU A 41 -12.98 -2.72 3.30
N TRP A 42 -12.71 -3.98 3.62
CA TRP A 42 -12.04 -4.91 2.71
C TRP A 42 -12.82 -5.10 1.41
N ARG A 43 -14.13 -5.36 1.48
CA ARG A 43 -14.97 -5.51 0.28
C ARG A 43 -15.03 -4.23 -0.53
N GLU A 44 -15.26 -3.09 0.14
CA GLU A 44 -15.29 -1.78 -0.53
C GLU A 44 -13.99 -1.56 -1.31
N PHE A 45 -12.83 -1.83 -0.70
CA PHE A 45 -11.54 -1.75 -1.39
C PHE A 45 -11.42 -2.66 -2.61
N LEU A 46 -11.78 -3.95 -2.47
CA LEU A 46 -11.72 -4.89 -3.59
C LEU A 46 -12.65 -4.47 -4.73
N ASP A 47 -13.81 -3.92 -4.41
CA ASP A 47 -14.76 -3.42 -5.40
C ASP A 47 -14.24 -2.16 -6.12
N HIS A 48 -13.42 -1.34 -5.48
CA HIS A 48 -12.71 -0.23 -6.15
C HIS A 48 -11.57 -0.72 -7.04
N LEU A 49 -10.94 -1.86 -6.71
CA LEU A 49 -9.90 -2.46 -7.56
C LEU A 49 -10.47 -3.15 -8.81
N ARG A 50 -11.59 -3.87 -8.68
CA ARG A 50 -12.20 -4.70 -9.76
C ARG A 50 -12.54 -3.96 -11.07
N PRO A 51 -12.83 -2.65 -11.12
CA PRO A 51 -12.99 -1.92 -12.38
C PRO A 51 -11.70 -1.27 -12.87
N SER A 52 -10.59 -1.32 -12.12
CA SER A 52 -9.37 -0.59 -12.42
C SER A 52 -8.42 -1.39 -13.30
N VAL A 53 -7.89 -0.74 -14.34
CA VAL A 53 -6.70 -1.19 -15.11
C VAL A 53 -5.43 -0.45 -14.68
N ARG A 54 -5.57 0.46 -13.71
CA ARG A 54 -4.50 1.35 -13.27
C ARG A 54 -3.49 0.60 -12.39
N PRO A 55 -2.21 0.98 -12.44
CA PRO A 55 -1.20 0.46 -11.53
C PRO A 55 -1.64 0.60 -10.06
N LEU A 56 -1.34 -0.41 -9.26
CA LEU A 56 -1.58 -0.41 -7.82
C LEU A 56 -0.25 -0.48 -7.06
N VAL A 57 -0.04 0.45 -6.15
CA VAL A 57 0.94 0.29 -5.07
C VAL A 57 0.21 -0.14 -3.81
N LEU A 58 0.48 -1.36 -3.36
CA LEU A 58 -0.02 -1.87 -2.08
C LEU A 58 1.11 -1.85 -1.05
N TRP A 59 1.08 -0.88 -0.15
CA TRP A 59 2.01 -0.75 0.95
C TRP A 59 1.50 -1.51 2.18
N ILE A 60 2.24 -2.54 2.59
CA ILE A 60 1.94 -3.30 3.79
C ILE A 60 2.91 -2.87 4.88
N ARG A 61 2.38 -2.24 5.93
CA ARG A 61 3.14 -1.83 7.10
C ARG A 61 2.90 -2.80 8.24
N GLY A 62 3.97 -3.48 8.66
CA GLY A 62 3.94 -4.48 9.70
C GLY A 62 3.54 -5.86 9.20
N ARG A 63 3.42 -6.79 10.15
CA ARG A 63 3.20 -8.21 9.88
C ARG A 63 1.71 -8.49 9.71
N ILE A 64 1.21 -8.36 8.48
CA ILE A 64 -0.20 -8.57 8.16
C ILE A 64 -0.39 -9.95 7.50
N TRP A 65 -1.22 -10.77 8.13
CA TRP A 65 -1.58 -12.07 7.58
C TRP A 65 -2.89 -11.99 6.80
N ILE A 66 -2.81 -12.13 5.48
CA ILE A 66 -3.99 -12.28 4.62
C ILE A 66 -4.28 -13.77 4.44
N GLY A 67 -5.42 -14.23 4.93
CA GLY A 67 -5.85 -15.63 4.82
C GLY A 67 -6.00 -16.11 3.37
N SER A 68 -6.19 -17.41 3.17
CA SER A 68 -6.33 -17.98 1.81
C SER A 68 -7.45 -17.32 1.01
N ALA A 69 -8.63 -17.17 1.62
CA ALA A 69 -9.78 -16.51 0.97
C ALA A 69 -9.45 -15.06 0.58
N GLY A 70 -8.88 -14.27 1.49
CA GLY A 70 -8.49 -12.88 1.21
C GLY A 70 -7.44 -12.77 0.11
N ARG A 71 -6.49 -13.71 0.02
CA ARG A 71 -5.49 -13.74 -1.07
C ARG A 71 -6.14 -14.01 -2.42
N THR A 72 -7.08 -14.97 -2.48
CA THR A 72 -7.85 -15.26 -3.70
C THR A 72 -8.71 -14.07 -4.10
N GLU A 73 -9.40 -13.44 -3.14
CA GLU A 73 -10.21 -12.25 -3.40
C GLU A 73 -9.36 -11.08 -3.90
N LEU A 74 -8.20 -10.85 -3.30
CA LEU A 74 -7.26 -9.80 -3.71
C LEU A 74 -6.69 -10.07 -5.10
N ALA A 75 -6.23 -11.28 -5.38
CA ALA A 75 -5.74 -11.64 -6.71
C ALA A 75 -6.82 -11.47 -7.79
N ALA A 76 -8.06 -11.90 -7.51
CA ALA A 76 -9.18 -11.71 -8.41
C ALA A 76 -9.53 -10.23 -8.61
N ALA A 77 -9.39 -9.40 -7.57
CA ALA A 77 -9.66 -7.97 -7.65
C ALA A 77 -8.56 -7.18 -8.38
N ILE A 78 -7.31 -7.60 -8.25
CA ILE A 78 -6.18 -7.07 -9.01
C ILE A 78 -6.40 -7.32 -10.51
N GLY A 79 -6.88 -8.51 -10.88
CA GLY A 79 -7.15 -8.87 -12.26
C GLY A 79 -5.89 -8.73 -13.13
N THR A 80 -5.96 -7.83 -14.12
CA THR A 80 -4.85 -7.55 -15.05
C THR A 80 -4.03 -6.30 -14.67
N SER A 81 -4.32 -5.67 -13.52
CA SER A 81 -3.56 -4.51 -13.06
C SER A 81 -2.12 -4.92 -12.69
N ARG A 82 -1.16 -4.07 -13.06
CA ARG A 82 0.22 -4.18 -12.57
C ARG A 82 0.25 -3.77 -11.11
N VAL A 83 0.80 -4.62 -10.26
CA VAL A 83 0.85 -4.35 -8.81
C VAL A 83 2.27 -4.35 -8.31
N ALA A 84 2.58 -3.37 -7.48
CA ALA A 84 3.77 -3.37 -6.66
C ALA A 84 3.40 -3.47 -5.18
N LEU A 85 3.94 -4.48 -4.51
CA LEU A 85 3.85 -4.60 -3.07
C LEU A 85 5.05 -3.92 -2.43
N LEU A 86 4.82 -2.82 -1.70
CA LEU A 86 5.85 -2.21 -0.87
C LEU A 86 5.80 -2.88 0.51
N VAL A 87 6.84 -3.61 0.88
CA VAL A 87 6.88 -4.45 2.09
C VAL A 87 8.20 -4.30 2.83
N GLY A 88 8.13 -4.34 4.16
CA GLY A 88 9.31 -4.26 5.03
C GLY A 88 9.78 -5.61 5.60
N ASP A 89 9.06 -6.70 5.35
CA ASP A 89 9.31 -8.00 5.97
C ASP A 89 9.06 -9.19 5.03
N ASP A 90 9.49 -10.37 5.48
CA ASP A 90 9.38 -11.63 4.72
C ASP A 90 7.93 -12.13 4.57
N ILE A 91 7.02 -11.74 5.47
CA ILE A 91 5.59 -12.11 5.38
C ILE A 91 4.97 -11.40 4.18
N GLY A 92 5.24 -10.11 4.01
CA GLY A 92 4.84 -9.35 2.83
C GLY A 92 5.43 -9.91 1.53
N ARG A 93 6.69 -10.34 1.55
CA ARG A 93 7.31 -11.04 0.39
C ARG A 93 6.61 -12.37 0.09
N GLY A 94 6.24 -13.11 1.12
CA GLY A 94 5.44 -14.34 1.00
C GLY A 94 4.07 -14.09 0.38
N LEU A 95 3.42 -12.98 0.73
CA LEU A 95 2.15 -12.58 0.11
C LEU A 95 2.30 -12.31 -1.40
N ALA A 96 3.33 -11.56 -1.83
CA ALA A 96 3.57 -11.33 -3.25
C ALA A 96 3.77 -12.65 -4.02
N THR A 97 4.51 -13.60 -3.44
CA THR A 97 4.67 -14.95 -4.01
C THR A 97 3.33 -15.69 -4.11
N ALA A 98 2.50 -15.65 -3.06
CA ALA A 98 1.19 -16.29 -3.07
C ALA A 98 0.25 -15.67 -4.12
N LEU A 99 0.26 -14.35 -4.28
CA LEU A 99 -0.54 -13.66 -5.29
C LEU A 99 -0.07 -13.97 -6.71
N ARG A 100 1.24 -14.08 -6.95
CA ARG A 100 1.79 -14.55 -8.24
C ARG A 100 1.32 -15.95 -8.61
N TRP A 101 1.29 -16.87 -7.64
CA TRP A 101 0.73 -18.22 -7.86
C TRP A 101 -0.76 -18.23 -8.21
N LEU A 102 -1.48 -17.16 -7.85
CA LEU A 102 -2.88 -16.95 -8.22
C LEU A 102 -3.03 -16.19 -9.55
N GLY A 103 -1.94 -15.90 -10.25
CA GLY A 103 -1.93 -15.26 -11.58
C GLY A 103 -1.89 -13.74 -11.57
N ALA A 104 -1.73 -13.09 -10.41
CA ALA A 104 -1.58 -11.63 -10.35
C ALA A 104 -0.17 -11.20 -10.80
N ASP A 105 -0.08 -10.15 -11.61
CA ASP A 105 1.20 -9.52 -11.98
C ASP A 105 1.70 -8.63 -10.85
N VAL A 106 2.43 -9.23 -9.92
CA VAL A 106 2.81 -8.57 -8.68
C VAL A 106 4.22 -8.88 -8.20
N ASP A 107 4.96 -7.83 -7.86
CA ASP A 107 6.32 -7.93 -7.35
C ASP A 107 6.46 -7.21 -6.00
N ALA A 108 7.34 -7.72 -5.15
CA ALA A 108 7.62 -7.16 -3.82
C ALA A 108 8.88 -6.29 -3.85
N TYR A 109 8.77 -5.10 -3.28
CA TYR A 109 9.82 -4.08 -3.21
C TYR A 109 9.99 -3.59 -1.78
N THR A 110 11.19 -3.12 -1.46
CA THR A 110 11.43 -2.36 -0.22
C THR A 110 11.40 -0.86 -0.51
N ILE A 111 11.40 -0.03 0.54
CA ILE A 111 11.47 1.43 0.37
C ILE A 111 12.77 1.88 -0.32
N SER A 112 13.82 1.07 -0.27
CA SER A 112 15.08 1.34 -0.97
C SER A 112 15.02 1.01 -2.46
N ASP A 113 13.98 0.31 -2.92
CA ASP A 113 13.80 -0.13 -4.30
C ASP A 113 12.75 0.72 -5.06
N LEU A 114 12.45 1.94 -4.59
CA LEU A 114 11.40 2.78 -5.19
C LEU A 114 11.61 3.04 -6.68
N ASP A 115 12.84 3.31 -7.14
CA ASP A 115 13.12 3.53 -8.57
C ASP A 115 12.76 2.30 -9.43
N ARG A 116 12.99 1.09 -8.91
CA ARG A 116 12.64 -0.16 -9.60
C ARG A 116 11.13 -0.41 -9.59
N LEU A 117 10.48 0.00 -8.52
CA LEU A 117 9.04 -0.05 -8.37
C LEU A 117 8.37 0.88 -9.40
N GLU A 118 8.84 2.13 -9.50
CA GLU A 118 8.37 3.11 -10.48
C GLU A 118 8.53 2.59 -11.91
N ALA A 119 9.69 2.01 -12.24
CA ALA A 119 9.93 1.39 -13.54
C ALA A 119 8.97 0.22 -13.84
N LYS A 120 8.65 -0.63 -12.85
CA LYS A 120 7.68 -1.73 -13.02
C LYS A 120 6.27 -1.21 -13.33
N LEU A 121 5.88 -0.12 -12.70
CA LEU A 121 4.56 0.48 -12.87
C LEU A 121 4.48 1.47 -14.03
N ASP A 122 5.59 1.73 -14.73
CA ASP A 122 5.71 2.70 -15.81
C ASP A 122 5.38 4.13 -15.34
N LEU A 123 6.02 4.52 -14.24
CA LEU A 123 5.85 5.82 -13.58
C LEU A 123 7.10 6.69 -13.76
N ASP A 124 6.89 8.00 -13.68
CA ASP A 124 7.99 8.97 -13.65
C ASP A 124 8.83 8.82 -12.37
N ALA A 125 10.14 9.03 -12.51
CA ALA A 125 11.09 8.92 -11.41
C ALA A 125 10.77 9.93 -10.27
N GLY A 126 10.71 9.43 -9.04
CA GLY A 126 10.42 10.22 -7.83
C GLY A 126 8.94 10.49 -7.57
N MET A 127 8.04 10.04 -8.46
CA MET A 127 6.60 10.21 -8.31
C MET A 127 6.08 9.51 -7.05
N LEU A 128 6.48 8.26 -6.80
CA LEU A 128 6.05 7.51 -5.63
C LEU A 128 6.63 8.07 -4.35
N GLY A 129 7.89 8.52 -4.37
CA GLY A 129 8.49 9.23 -3.23
C GLY A 129 7.64 10.44 -2.81
N GLY A 130 7.22 11.26 -3.78
CA GLY A 130 6.35 12.41 -3.53
C GLY A 130 4.93 12.03 -3.08
N MET A 131 4.35 10.98 -3.67
CA MET A 131 3.01 10.49 -3.29
C MET A 131 2.98 9.93 -1.87
N LEU A 132 3.95 9.08 -1.52
CA LEU A 132 4.02 8.45 -0.21
C LEU A 132 4.16 9.50 0.91
N GLN A 133 4.87 10.60 0.67
CA GLN A 133 4.97 11.74 1.62
C GLN A 133 3.70 12.60 1.72
N ARG A 134 2.84 12.60 0.70
CA ARG A 134 1.58 13.37 0.71
C ARG A 134 0.46 12.62 1.40
N VAL A 135 0.41 11.30 1.20
CA VAL A 135 -0.69 10.46 1.68
C VAL A 135 -0.40 9.92 3.09
N PHE A 136 0.88 9.76 3.47
CA PHE A 136 1.31 9.16 4.75
C PHE A 136 2.46 9.91 5.41
#